data_AF-A0A077FH08-F1
#
_entry.id   AF-A0A077FH08-F1
#
_cell.length_a   1.000
_cell.length_b   1.000
_cell.length_c   1.000
_cell.angle_alpha   90.00
_cell.angle_beta   90.00
_cell.angle_gamma   90.00
#
_symmetry.space_group_name_H-M   'P 1'
#
loop_
_entity.id
_entity.type
_entity.pdbx_description
1 polymer ?
#
loop_
_entity_poly.entity_id
_entity_poly.type
_entity_poly.pdbx_seq_one_letter_code
_entity_poly.pdbx_strand_id
1 'polypeptide(L)'
;MTNTDLKTDLPIGYATATLDLPGSVAKNFNATHFDVYKLNGELHIWAQQGGAGRYDAIFLRIPYDTSIKTGAKGIRAAFLTGDAGGYAEEVKLLDFKWGEKKWSVELKFAFSVKCEHGEYKITDGALKLSYGELSDLKDLKAGTVSATVDPPVFPGYGSFQASGLSFRDSGAGVHKLYAWQTTADSEQAIVLHISNEHPETVLFGFFGIGHGGYIAENYSLKNVEWDKESRTFKALFEFDFSSAIDKPYTVRAGTVDLSY
;
A
#
# COMPACT_ATOMS: atom_id res chain seq x y z
N MET A 1 29.42 -4.15 25.41
CA MET A 1 28.28 -4.69 24.63
C MET A 1 27.99 -3.66 23.55
N THR A 2 28.26 -4.01 22.30
CA THR A 2 28.11 -3.11 21.15
C THR A 2 26.63 -2.89 20.87
N ASN A 3 26.21 -1.64 21.01
CA ASN A 3 24.91 -1.16 20.57
C ASN A 3 24.85 -1.38 19.06
N THR A 4 24.03 -2.35 18.63
CA THR A 4 23.79 -2.55 17.20
C THR A 4 22.61 -1.65 16.88
N ASP A 5 22.92 -0.40 16.53
CA ASP A 5 21.94 0.53 15.98
C ASP A 5 21.30 -0.16 14.76
N LEU A 6 20.07 -0.65 14.94
CA LEU A 6 19.20 -1.03 13.84
C LEU A 6 18.85 0.25 13.09
N LYS A 7 19.74 0.69 12.19
CA LYS A 7 19.40 1.64 11.14
C LYS A 7 18.41 0.94 10.22
N THR A 8 17.12 1.15 10.46
CA THR A 8 16.10 0.95 9.43
C THR A 8 16.28 2.07 8.42
N ASP A 9 17.14 1.82 7.42
CA ASP A 9 17.39 2.77 6.34
C ASP A 9 16.08 2.98 5.57
N LEU A 10 15.49 4.17 5.73
CA LEU A 10 14.30 4.60 4.97
C LEU A 10 14.53 4.39 3.47
N PRO A 11 13.47 4.11 2.68
CA PRO A 11 13.59 4.15 1.23
C PRO A 11 14.08 5.54 0.78
N ILE A 12 15.32 5.64 0.32
CA ILE A 12 15.90 6.86 -0.22
C ILE A 12 15.91 6.76 -1.74
N GLY A 13 15.39 7.79 -2.40
CA GLY A 13 15.47 7.93 -3.84
C GLY A 13 14.32 8.74 -4.41
N TYR A 14 13.84 8.34 -5.59
CA TYR A 14 12.79 9.05 -6.30
C TYR A 14 11.89 8.10 -7.09
N ALA A 15 10.65 8.55 -7.31
CA ALA A 15 9.77 8.05 -8.36
C ALA A 15 9.13 9.24 -9.08
N THR A 16 9.24 9.26 -10.40
CA THR A 16 8.68 10.30 -11.25
C THR A 16 7.92 9.68 -12.40
N ALA A 17 6.96 10.39 -12.97
CA ALA A 17 6.28 10.01 -14.20
C ALA A 17 5.59 11.22 -14.85
N THR A 18 5.11 11.06 -16.06
CA THR A 18 4.12 11.94 -16.68
C THR A 18 2.75 11.29 -16.57
N LEU A 19 1.77 12.04 -16.06
CA LEU A 19 0.38 11.63 -15.93
C LEU A 19 -0.43 12.29 -17.04
N ASP A 20 -0.81 11.52 -18.04
CA ASP A 20 -1.74 11.92 -19.09
C ASP A 20 -3.13 11.39 -18.73
N LEU A 21 -3.94 12.28 -18.15
CA LEU A 21 -5.26 11.98 -17.62
C LEU A 21 -6.33 12.51 -18.59
N PRO A 22 -7.40 11.76 -18.89
CA PRO A 22 -8.47 12.21 -19.76
C PRO A 22 -9.00 13.59 -19.37
N GLY A 23 -9.13 14.48 -20.36
CA GLY A 23 -9.67 15.84 -20.15
C GLY A 23 -8.74 16.79 -19.37
N SER A 24 -7.49 16.39 -19.11
CA SER A 24 -6.51 17.19 -18.36
C SER A 24 -5.29 17.51 -19.22
N VAL A 25 -4.56 18.58 -18.88
CA VAL A 25 -3.20 18.77 -19.41
C VAL A 25 -2.28 17.77 -18.69
N ALA A 26 -1.43 17.08 -19.46
CA ALA A 26 -0.45 16.16 -18.89
C ALA A 26 0.38 16.84 -17.80
N LYS A 27 0.51 16.20 -16.64
CA LYS A 27 1.19 16.75 -15.46
C LYS A 27 2.32 15.85 -15.00
N ASN A 28 3.32 16.45 -14.36
CA ASN A 28 4.41 15.68 -13.75
C ASN A 28 3.95 15.07 -12.43
N PHE A 29 4.28 13.81 -12.24
CA PHE A 29 4.26 13.11 -10.97
C PHE A 29 5.66 13.12 -10.35
N ASN A 30 5.77 13.57 -9.12
CA ASN A 30 6.99 13.56 -8.32
C ASN A 30 6.63 13.09 -6.91
N ALA A 31 6.87 11.81 -6.62
CA ALA A 31 6.52 11.25 -5.33
C ALA A 31 7.29 11.95 -4.19
N THR A 32 6.54 12.31 -3.16
CA THR A 32 7.05 12.86 -1.89
C THR A 32 7.05 11.81 -0.78
N HIS A 33 6.37 10.69 -0.98
CA HIS A 33 6.30 9.58 -0.03
C HIS A 33 6.57 8.25 -0.73
N PHE A 34 7.35 7.39 -0.05
CA PHE A 34 7.73 6.07 -0.53
C PHE A 34 7.50 5.03 0.56
N ASP A 35 7.02 3.85 0.17
CA ASP A 35 7.04 2.65 1.00
C ASP A 35 7.50 1.48 0.12
N VAL A 36 8.39 0.65 0.64
CA VAL A 36 8.95 -0.49 -0.09
C VAL A 36 8.99 -1.69 0.81
N TYR A 37 8.52 -2.83 0.31
CA TYR A 37 8.43 -4.03 1.11
C TYR A 37 8.43 -5.31 0.31
N LYS A 38 8.78 -6.41 0.97
CA LYS A 38 8.70 -7.74 0.40
C LYS A 38 7.46 -8.47 0.91
N LEU A 39 6.66 -9.01 0.01
CA LEU A 39 5.46 -9.78 0.33
C LEU A 39 5.22 -10.84 -0.75
N ASN A 40 5.01 -12.09 -0.33
CA ASN A 40 4.72 -13.24 -1.21
C ASN A 40 5.73 -13.42 -2.34
N GLY A 41 7.02 -13.19 -2.05
CA GLY A 41 8.08 -13.30 -3.05
C GLY A 41 8.07 -12.17 -4.09
N GLU A 42 7.40 -11.05 -3.81
CA GLU A 42 7.40 -9.83 -4.63
C GLU A 42 7.93 -8.66 -3.82
N LEU A 43 8.59 -7.72 -4.50
CA LEU A 43 8.83 -6.36 -4.03
C LEU A 43 7.61 -5.51 -4.37
N HIS A 44 7.04 -4.87 -3.37
CA HIS A 44 5.94 -3.94 -3.49
C HIS A 44 6.50 -2.54 -3.24
N ILE A 45 6.20 -1.62 -4.14
CA ILE A 45 6.66 -0.25 -4.09
C ILE A 45 5.45 0.65 -4.18
N TRP A 46 5.33 1.54 -3.21
CA TRP A 46 4.36 2.62 -3.17
C TRP A 46 5.09 3.93 -3.36
N ALA A 47 4.65 4.73 -4.32
CA ALA A 47 5.14 6.08 -4.54
C ALA A 47 3.94 7.02 -4.63
N GLN A 48 3.94 8.10 -3.85
CA GLN A 48 2.80 9.00 -3.74
C GLN A 48 3.23 10.46 -3.73
N GLN A 49 2.42 11.31 -4.35
CA GLN A 49 2.47 12.77 -4.21
C GLN A 49 1.12 13.31 -3.74
N GLY A 50 1.12 14.47 -3.08
CA GLY A 50 -0.09 15.07 -2.52
C GLY A 50 -0.41 14.58 -1.10
N GLY A 51 -1.64 14.80 -0.65
CA GLY A 51 -2.08 14.56 0.74
C GLY A 51 -3.53 14.12 0.85
N ALA A 52 -4.08 14.16 2.07
CA ALA A 52 -5.45 13.70 2.36
C ALA A 52 -6.48 14.39 1.46
N GLY A 53 -7.28 13.59 0.76
CA GLY A 53 -8.33 14.03 -0.18
C GLY A 53 -7.85 14.47 -1.57
N ARG A 54 -6.55 14.70 -1.80
CA ARG A 54 -5.98 15.00 -3.12
C ARG A 54 -4.57 14.46 -3.25
N TYR A 55 -4.45 13.27 -3.81
CA TYR A 55 -3.16 12.65 -4.08
C TYR A 55 -3.17 11.94 -5.44
N ASP A 56 -1.97 11.63 -5.92
CA ASP A 56 -1.74 10.64 -6.95
C ASP A 56 -0.78 9.59 -6.36
N ALA A 57 -1.01 8.30 -6.60
CA ALA A 57 -0.18 7.22 -6.12
C ALA A 57 0.03 6.16 -7.20
N ILE A 58 1.28 5.75 -7.36
CA ILE A 58 1.71 4.65 -8.22
C ILE A 58 2.11 3.50 -7.32
N PHE A 59 1.52 2.34 -7.58
CA PHE A 59 1.87 1.10 -6.91
C PHE A 59 2.47 0.13 -7.92
N LEU A 60 3.64 -0.44 -7.59
CA LEU A 60 4.32 -1.44 -8.41
C LEU A 60 4.55 -2.71 -7.58
N ARG A 61 4.21 -3.87 -8.13
CA ARG A 61 4.55 -5.18 -7.59
C ARG A 61 5.47 -5.88 -8.57
N ILE A 62 6.67 -6.17 -8.13
CA ILE A 62 7.76 -6.70 -8.95
C ILE A 62 8.17 -8.04 -8.33
N PRO A 63 8.06 -9.17 -9.03
CA PRO A 63 8.56 -10.44 -8.52
C PRO A 63 10.02 -10.33 -8.03
N TYR A 64 10.33 -10.90 -6.88
CA TYR A 64 11.67 -10.85 -6.30
C TYR A 64 12.63 -11.81 -7.01
N ASP A 65 12.12 -12.65 -7.92
CA ASP A 65 12.90 -13.56 -8.74
C ASP A 65 13.81 -12.79 -9.71
N THR A 66 15.07 -13.20 -9.76
CA THR A 66 16.18 -12.57 -10.48
C THR A 66 16.07 -12.62 -12.00
N SER A 67 15.10 -13.32 -12.57
CA SER A 67 14.97 -13.54 -14.01
C SER A 67 14.09 -12.52 -14.75
N ILE A 68 13.67 -11.43 -14.10
CA ILE A 68 12.89 -10.36 -14.76
C ILE A 68 13.75 -9.73 -15.86
N LYS A 69 13.51 -10.16 -17.10
CA LYS A 69 13.99 -9.49 -18.31
C LYS A 69 13.05 -8.33 -18.62
N THR A 70 13.58 -7.29 -19.28
CA THR A 70 12.78 -6.23 -19.91
C THR A 70 11.58 -6.83 -20.67
N GLY A 71 10.35 -6.44 -20.30
CA GLY A 71 9.11 -7.00 -20.86
C GLY A 71 8.58 -8.30 -20.22
N ALA A 72 9.08 -8.71 -19.05
CA ALA A 72 8.57 -9.89 -18.34
C ALA A 72 7.12 -9.72 -17.87
N LYS A 73 6.30 -10.76 -18.08
CA LYS A 73 4.97 -10.89 -17.49
C LYS A 73 5.10 -11.14 -15.98
N GLY A 74 4.28 -10.48 -15.17
CA GLY A 74 4.24 -10.68 -13.71
C GLY A 74 4.44 -9.42 -12.87
N ILE A 75 4.87 -8.31 -13.47
CA ILE A 75 4.80 -7.01 -12.79
C ILE A 75 3.37 -6.50 -12.85
N ARG A 76 2.84 -6.11 -11.69
CA ARG A 76 1.50 -5.52 -11.57
C ARG A 76 1.66 -4.08 -11.17
N ALA A 77 0.93 -3.18 -11.82
CA ALA A 77 0.89 -1.79 -11.46
C ALA A 77 -0.54 -1.36 -11.17
N ALA A 78 -0.69 -0.38 -10.30
CA ALA A 78 -1.93 0.35 -10.12
C ALA A 78 -1.63 1.85 -10.05
N PHE A 79 -2.62 2.63 -10.46
CA PHE A 79 -2.62 4.07 -10.26
C PHE A 79 -3.89 4.45 -9.50
N LEU A 80 -3.72 5.27 -8.47
CA LEU A 80 -4.77 5.68 -7.55
C LEU A 80 -4.71 7.20 -7.42
N THR A 81 -5.85 7.86 -7.49
CA THR A 81 -6.04 9.26 -7.13
C THR A 81 -7.04 9.35 -5.98
N GLY A 82 -7.29 10.58 -5.50
CA GLY A 82 -8.34 10.82 -4.49
C GLY A 82 -9.72 10.30 -4.88
N ASP A 83 -10.05 10.29 -6.17
CA ASP A 83 -11.42 10.05 -6.66
C ASP A 83 -11.53 8.86 -7.62
N ALA A 84 -10.41 8.29 -8.08
CA ALA A 84 -10.40 7.25 -9.08
C ALA A 84 -9.20 6.31 -8.89
N GLY A 85 -9.33 5.07 -9.34
CA GLY A 85 -8.23 4.13 -9.27
C GLY A 85 -8.44 2.92 -10.17
N GLY A 86 -7.34 2.26 -10.50
CA GLY A 86 -7.41 1.02 -11.23
C GLY A 86 -6.05 0.34 -11.39
N TYR A 87 -6.10 -0.84 -12.00
CA TYR A 87 -4.94 -1.69 -12.21
C TYR A 87 -4.58 -1.71 -13.69
N ALA A 88 -3.28 -1.79 -13.94
CA ALA A 88 -2.76 -1.93 -15.28
C ALA A 88 -2.97 -3.36 -15.77
N GLU A 89 -3.54 -3.51 -16.97
CA GLU A 89 -3.60 -4.80 -17.68
C GLU A 89 -2.20 -5.22 -18.14
N GLU A 90 -1.37 -4.25 -18.53
CA GLU A 90 0.02 -4.45 -18.95
C GLU A 90 0.94 -3.37 -18.38
N VAL A 91 2.14 -3.79 -17.98
CA VAL A 91 3.19 -2.88 -17.47
C VAL A 91 4.44 -3.05 -18.31
N LYS A 92 4.91 -1.96 -18.92
CA LYS A 92 6.18 -1.92 -19.62
C LYS A 92 7.27 -1.52 -18.65
N LEU A 93 8.21 -2.43 -18.36
CA LEU A 93 9.45 -2.11 -17.66
C LEU A 93 10.63 -2.03 -18.62
N LEU A 94 11.48 -1.02 -18.42
CA LEU A 94 12.75 -0.82 -19.12
C LEU A 94 13.86 -0.60 -18.09
N ASP A 95 15.10 -0.95 -18.48
CA ASP A 95 16.31 -0.67 -17.70
C ASP A 95 16.30 -1.20 -16.25
N PHE A 96 15.54 -2.27 -15.98
CA PHE A 96 15.39 -2.84 -14.64
C PHE A 96 16.71 -3.37 -14.08
N LYS A 97 17.08 -2.94 -12.88
CA LYS A 97 18.30 -3.34 -12.18
C LYS A 97 18.04 -3.49 -10.68
N TRP A 98 18.53 -4.59 -10.13
CA TRP A 98 18.71 -4.72 -8.69
C TRP A 98 20.04 -4.09 -8.27
N GLY A 99 20.06 -3.44 -7.12
CA GLY A 99 21.29 -3.09 -6.43
C GLY A 99 21.95 -4.28 -5.74
N GLU A 100 23.09 -4.00 -5.11
CA GLU A 100 23.81 -4.99 -4.32
C GLU A 100 22.87 -5.61 -3.26
N LYS A 101 22.91 -6.94 -3.11
CA LYS A 101 22.04 -7.71 -2.20
C LYS A 101 20.53 -7.49 -2.39
N LYS A 102 20.10 -6.88 -3.51
CA LYS A 102 18.72 -6.45 -3.78
C LYS A 102 18.19 -5.42 -2.76
N TRP A 103 19.08 -4.60 -2.19
CA TRP A 103 18.71 -3.52 -1.26
C TRP A 103 18.42 -2.19 -1.97
N SER A 104 18.43 -2.20 -3.29
CA SER A 104 17.92 -1.10 -4.10
C SER A 104 17.36 -1.64 -5.41
N VAL A 105 16.53 -0.82 -6.05
CA VAL A 105 15.97 -1.10 -7.37
C VAL A 105 16.01 0.17 -8.21
N GLU A 106 16.34 0.02 -9.49
CA GLU A 106 16.29 1.08 -10.49
C GLU A 106 15.54 0.55 -11.71
N LEU A 107 14.54 1.29 -12.20
CA LEU A 107 13.81 0.94 -13.41
C LEU A 107 13.14 2.16 -14.05
N LYS A 108 12.79 2.01 -15.32
CA LYS A 108 11.81 2.85 -15.99
C LYS A 108 10.53 2.06 -16.22
N PHE A 109 9.39 2.74 -16.19
CA PHE A 109 8.10 2.11 -16.35
C PHE A 109 7.14 2.97 -17.19
N ALA A 110 6.19 2.31 -17.84
CA ALA A 110 5.03 2.94 -18.44
C ALA A 110 3.86 1.94 -18.41
N PHE A 111 2.65 2.43 -18.16
CA PHE A 111 1.44 1.61 -18.16
C PHE A 111 0.19 2.47 -18.35
N SER A 112 -0.90 1.82 -18.74
CA SER A 112 -2.23 2.42 -18.75
C SER A 112 -3.10 1.78 -17.69
N VAL A 113 -4.02 2.57 -17.12
CA VAL A 113 -5.05 2.09 -16.21
C VAL A 113 -6.40 2.51 -16.75
N LYS A 114 -7.35 1.58 -16.83
CA LYS A 114 -8.75 1.93 -17.08
C LYS A 114 -9.39 2.32 -15.74
N CYS A 115 -9.80 3.58 -15.64
CA CYS A 115 -10.56 4.13 -14.53
C CYS A 115 -11.96 4.52 -15.04
N GLU A 116 -12.86 4.90 -14.14
CA GLU A 116 -14.22 5.31 -14.48
C GLU A 116 -14.28 6.50 -15.43
N HIS A 117 -13.33 7.41 -15.34
CA HIS A 117 -13.25 8.62 -16.17
C HIS A 117 -12.48 8.42 -17.47
N GLY A 118 -12.10 7.17 -17.79
CA GLY A 118 -11.38 6.80 -19.00
C GLY A 118 -10.02 6.17 -18.73
N GLU A 119 -9.21 6.05 -19.79
CA GLU A 119 -7.87 5.47 -19.70
C GLU A 119 -6.85 6.50 -19.23
N TYR A 120 -6.19 6.23 -18.11
CA TYR A 120 -5.15 7.07 -17.53
C TYR A 120 -3.81 6.50 -17.98
N LYS A 121 -2.96 7.34 -18.57
CA LYS A 121 -1.65 6.92 -19.09
C LYS A 121 -0.54 7.45 -18.22
N ILE A 122 0.31 6.54 -17.75
CA ILE A 122 1.49 6.83 -16.96
C ILE A 122 2.69 6.56 -17.86
N THR A 123 3.33 7.64 -18.32
CA THR A 123 4.47 7.57 -19.25
C THR A 123 5.73 8.13 -18.62
N ASP A 124 6.88 7.86 -19.25
CA ASP A 124 8.19 8.37 -18.82
C ASP A 124 8.49 8.12 -17.34
N GLY A 125 7.95 7.02 -16.80
CA GLY A 125 8.12 6.63 -15.42
C GLY A 125 9.57 6.27 -15.13
N ALA A 126 10.12 6.79 -14.05
CA ALA A 126 11.45 6.48 -13.57
C ALA A 126 11.42 6.27 -12.05
N LEU A 127 12.10 5.23 -11.59
CA LEU A 127 12.17 4.86 -10.19
C LEU A 127 13.59 4.47 -9.84
N LYS A 128 14.09 5.02 -8.74
CA LYS A 128 15.32 4.57 -8.10
C LYS A 128 15.12 4.64 -6.60
N LEU A 129 15.16 3.51 -5.91
CA LEU A 129 14.97 3.45 -4.46
C LEU A 129 16.00 2.51 -3.82
N SER A 130 16.54 2.92 -2.67
CA SER A 130 17.41 2.12 -1.79
C SER A 130 16.75 1.98 -0.41
N TYR A 131 16.62 0.76 0.13
CA TYR A 131 15.76 0.46 1.29
C TYR A 131 16.31 -0.65 2.22
N GLY A 132 17.59 -1.00 2.11
CA GLY A 132 18.22 -1.99 3.00
C GLY A 132 17.65 -3.41 2.90
N GLU A 133 17.88 -4.23 3.92
CA GLU A 133 17.37 -5.60 4.00
C GLU A 133 15.86 -5.61 4.30
N LEU A 134 15.08 -6.17 3.38
CA LEU A 134 13.63 -6.33 3.56
C LEU A 134 13.32 -7.69 4.19
N SER A 135 12.65 -7.70 5.35
CA SER A 135 12.13 -8.93 5.95
C SER A 135 10.84 -9.36 5.23
N ASP A 136 10.75 -10.64 4.86
CA ASP A 136 9.46 -11.26 4.49
C ASP A 136 8.63 -11.36 5.76
N LEU A 137 7.59 -10.55 5.99
CA LEU A 137 6.50 -10.69 6.99
C LEU A 137 6.87 -11.13 8.44
N LYS A 138 8.15 -11.27 8.81
CA LYS A 138 8.61 -12.10 9.93
C LYS A 138 8.64 -11.39 11.26
N ASP A 139 8.34 -10.09 11.29
CA ASP A 139 8.32 -9.33 12.52
C ASP A 139 7.05 -9.58 13.33
N LEU A 140 5.97 -10.07 12.72
CA LEU A 140 4.72 -10.28 13.43
C LEU A 140 4.67 -11.64 14.14
N LYS A 141 4.56 -11.62 15.48
CA LYS A 141 4.52 -12.82 16.33
C LYS A 141 3.11 -13.38 16.47
N ALA A 142 2.13 -12.49 16.66
CA ALA A 142 0.71 -12.82 16.73
C ALA A 142 -0.13 -11.56 16.48
N GLY A 143 -1.33 -11.71 15.96
CA GLY A 143 -2.23 -10.57 15.84
C GLY A 143 -3.64 -10.94 15.39
N THR A 144 -4.57 -10.03 15.65
CA THR A 144 -5.94 -10.11 15.15
C THR A 144 -6.37 -8.76 14.62
N VAL A 145 -7.07 -8.78 13.50
CA VAL A 145 -7.76 -7.61 12.95
C VAL A 145 -9.16 -8.05 12.54
N SER A 146 -10.17 -7.35 13.03
CA SER A 146 -11.57 -7.63 12.71
C SER A 146 -12.35 -6.34 12.54
N ALA A 147 -13.43 -6.38 11.77
CA ALA A 147 -14.34 -5.26 11.60
C ALA A 147 -15.71 -5.73 11.06
N THR A 148 -16.68 -4.83 11.04
CA THR A 148 -17.92 -4.99 10.28
C THR A 148 -17.90 -4.04 9.08
N VAL A 149 -18.24 -4.53 7.90
CA VAL A 149 -18.34 -3.78 6.64
C VAL A 149 -19.81 -3.73 6.24
N ASP A 150 -20.38 -2.52 6.17
CA ASP A 150 -21.80 -2.29 5.89
C ASP A 150 -21.99 -1.23 4.77
N PRO A 151 -22.70 -1.55 3.68
CA PRO A 151 -23.19 -2.88 3.33
C PRO A 151 -22.04 -3.87 3.10
N PRO A 152 -22.27 -5.19 3.18
CA PRO A 152 -21.24 -6.17 2.85
C PRO A 152 -20.75 -5.97 1.40
N VAL A 153 -19.43 -5.84 1.21
CA VAL A 153 -18.82 -5.77 -0.12
C VAL A 153 -19.01 -7.06 -0.90
N PHE A 154 -18.79 -8.20 -0.25
CA PHE A 154 -19.12 -9.52 -0.79
C PHE A 154 -20.33 -10.10 -0.03
N PRO A 155 -21.32 -10.69 -0.73
CA PRO A 155 -22.46 -11.33 -0.07
C PRO A 155 -22.02 -12.33 0.99
N GLY A 156 -22.48 -12.16 2.23
CA GLY A 156 -22.12 -13.02 3.37
C GLY A 156 -20.81 -12.64 4.09
N TYR A 157 -20.06 -11.65 3.62
CA TYR A 157 -18.79 -11.20 4.22
C TYR A 157 -18.88 -9.82 4.87
N GLY A 158 -20.02 -9.50 5.49
CA GLY A 158 -20.19 -8.26 6.26
C GLY A 158 -19.35 -8.24 7.54
N SER A 159 -18.90 -9.40 8.03
CA SER A 159 -17.91 -9.50 9.09
C SER A 159 -16.53 -9.73 8.48
N PHE A 160 -15.67 -8.72 8.56
CA PHE A 160 -14.27 -8.85 8.22
C PHE A 160 -13.51 -9.51 9.37
N GLN A 161 -12.86 -10.63 9.09
CA GLN A 161 -11.91 -11.25 9.99
C GLN A 161 -10.66 -11.56 9.19
N ALA A 162 -9.52 -10.97 9.57
CA ALA A 162 -8.28 -11.17 8.85
C ALA A 162 -7.86 -12.65 8.90
N SER A 163 -7.69 -13.26 7.73
CA SER A 163 -7.07 -14.57 7.57
C SER A 163 -5.54 -14.46 7.47
N GLY A 164 -5.02 -13.27 7.19
CA GLY A 164 -3.59 -12.96 7.24
C GLY A 164 -3.36 -11.47 7.51
N LEU A 165 -2.16 -11.15 8.01
CA LEU A 165 -1.81 -9.80 8.41
C LEU A 165 -0.30 -9.54 8.35
N SER A 166 0.03 -8.25 8.20
CA SER A 166 1.38 -7.69 8.18
C SER A 166 1.37 -6.39 8.97
N PHE A 167 2.34 -6.19 9.85
CA PHE A 167 2.57 -4.94 10.55
C PHE A 167 4.06 -4.68 10.59
N ARG A 168 4.48 -3.56 10.00
CA ARG A 168 5.90 -3.26 9.87
C ARG A 168 6.13 -1.76 9.85
N ASP A 169 7.34 -1.37 10.20
CA ASP A 169 7.82 -0.02 9.92
C ASP A 169 7.96 0.15 8.40
N SER A 170 7.19 1.08 7.82
CA SER A 170 7.29 1.47 6.41
C SER A 170 8.33 2.56 6.17
N GLY A 171 9.01 3.00 7.23
CA GLY A 171 9.89 4.15 7.21
C GLY A 171 9.17 5.47 7.48
N ALA A 172 9.94 6.57 7.51
CA ALA A 172 9.50 7.94 7.77
C ALA A 172 8.71 8.11 9.07
N GLY A 173 8.97 7.26 10.07
CA GLY A 173 8.23 7.29 11.33
C GLY A 173 6.79 6.80 11.18
N VAL A 174 6.53 5.82 10.31
CA VAL A 174 5.19 5.27 10.06
C VAL A 174 5.23 3.75 10.07
N HIS A 175 4.29 3.11 10.78
CA HIS A 175 4.01 1.69 10.62
C HIS A 175 2.85 1.46 9.66
N LYS A 176 2.94 0.41 8.86
CA LYS A 176 1.88 -0.04 7.96
C LYS A 176 1.29 -1.36 8.44
N LEU A 177 0.00 -1.33 8.77
CA LEU A 177 -0.83 -2.51 8.91
C LEU A 177 -1.44 -2.87 7.55
N TYR A 178 -1.33 -4.12 7.15
CA TYR A 178 -2.06 -4.72 6.04
C TYR A 178 -2.70 -6.00 6.54
N ALA A 179 -4.02 -6.00 6.69
CA ALA A 179 -4.81 -7.16 7.13
C ALA A 179 -5.73 -7.58 6.00
N TRP A 180 -5.76 -8.86 5.63
CA TRP A 180 -6.57 -9.34 4.53
C TRP A 180 -7.42 -10.55 4.92
N GLN A 181 -8.58 -10.67 4.27
CA GLN A 181 -9.49 -11.79 4.35
C GLN A 181 -9.67 -12.38 2.95
N THR A 182 -9.25 -13.63 2.78
CA THR A 182 -9.52 -14.38 1.55
C THR A 182 -10.97 -14.88 1.56
N THR A 183 -11.72 -14.57 0.51
CA THR A 183 -13.07 -15.11 0.27
C THR A 183 -13.00 -16.26 -0.75
N ALA A 184 -14.13 -16.90 -1.04
CA ALA A 184 -14.15 -18.01 -2.01
C ALA A 184 -13.64 -17.59 -3.41
N ASP A 185 -13.92 -16.35 -3.82
CA ASP A 185 -13.67 -15.87 -5.17
C ASP A 185 -12.72 -14.65 -5.24
N SER A 186 -12.30 -14.10 -4.09
CA SER A 186 -11.52 -12.85 -4.05
C SER A 186 -10.78 -12.61 -2.72
N GLU A 187 -10.25 -11.39 -2.53
CA GLU A 187 -9.67 -10.91 -1.28
C GLU A 187 -10.29 -9.55 -0.93
N GLN A 188 -10.50 -9.28 0.36
CA GLN A 188 -10.69 -7.92 0.85
C GLN A 188 -9.63 -7.59 1.90
N ALA A 189 -9.25 -6.32 2.01
CA ALA A 189 -8.17 -5.91 2.89
C ALA A 189 -8.43 -4.59 3.59
N ILE A 190 -7.88 -4.44 4.79
CA ILE A 190 -7.80 -3.19 5.54
C ILE A 190 -6.33 -2.82 5.64
N VAL A 191 -5.99 -1.64 5.15
CA VAL A 191 -4.62 -1.11 5.17
C VAL A 191 -4.63 0.17 5.99
N LEU A 192 -3.80 0.25 7.02
CA LEU A 192 -3.65 1.46 7.84
C LEU A 192 -2.19 1.89 7.85
N HIS A 193 -1.94 3.17 7.59
CA HIS A 193 -0.65 3.82 7.80
C HIS A 193 -0.71 4.60 9.10
N ILE A 194 0.07 4.21 10.10
CA ILE A 194 -0.02 4.67 11.48
C ILE A 194 1.27 5.42 11.82
N SER A 195 1.16 6.70 12.19
CA SER A 195 2.32 7.49 12.60
C SER A 195 2.93 6.98 13.90
N ASN A 196 4.25 6.81 13.95
CA ASN A 196 5.00 6.44 15.15
C ASN A 196 4.96 7.53 16.23
N GLU A 197 4.72 8.79 15.83
CA GLU A 197 4.66 9.95 16.74
C GLU A 197 3.22 10.27 17.15
N HIS A 198 2.27 10.08 16.23
CA HIS A 198 0.85 10.42 16.39
C HIS A 198 -0.06 9.27 15.95
N PRO A 199 0.02 8.10 16.60
CA PRO A 199 -0.69 6.90 16.16
C PRO A 199 -2.21 6.99 16.28
N GLU A 200 -2.74 7.93 17.07
CA GLU A 200 -4.16 8.28 17.12
C GLU A 200 -4.68 8.85 15.79
N THR A 201 -3.79 9.43 14.99
CA THR A 201 -4.08 9.89 13.64
C THR A 201 -3.54 8.88 12.64
N VAL A 202 -4.40 7.99 12.14
CA VAL A 202 -4.07 7.24 10.92
C VAL A 202 -3.70 8.27 9.85
N LEU A 203 -2.56 8.09 9.20
CA LEU A 203 -2.16 8.97 8.12
C LEU A 203 -3.02 8.70 6.88
N PHE A 204 -3.23 7.41 6.58
CA PHE A 204 -4.08 6.95 5.48
C PHE A 204 -4.66 5.57 5.78
N GLY A 205 -5.94 5.37 5.47
CA GLY A 205 -6.58 4.06 5.45
C GLY A 205 -6.94 3.66 4.02
N PHE A 206 -6.92 2.37 3.72
CA PHE A 206 -7.47 1.82 2.48
C PHE A 206 -8.33 0.60 2.76
N PHE A 207 -9.38 0.45 1.97
CA PHE A 207 -10.10 -0.80 1.81
C PHE A 207 -9.74 -1.42 0.47
N GLY A 208 -9.21 -2.64 0.47
CA GLY A 208 -8.92 -3.41 -0.72
C GLY A 208 -10.07 -4.33 -1.11
N ILE A 209 -10.41 -4.42 -2.40
CA ILE A 209 -11.38 -5.38 -2.95
C ILE A 209 -10.76 -6.02 -4.19
N GLY A 210 -10.49 -7.33 -4.14
CA GLY A 210 -9.82 -8.09 -5.18
C GLY A 210 -8.44 -7.52 -5.54
N HIS A 211 -8.35 -6.96 -6.74
CA HIS A 211 -7.20 -6.16 -7.18
C HIS A 211 -7.67 -4.71 -7.28
N GLY A 212 -8.10 -4.10 -6.18
CA GLY A 212 -8.71 -2.77 -6.11
C GLY A 212 -8.35 -2.13 -4.78
N GLY A 213 -8.18 -0.81 -4.71
CA GLY A 213 -7.94 -0.09 -3.45
C GLY A 213 -8.75 1.20 -3.40
N TYR A 214 -9.48 1.38 -2.30
CA TYR A 214 -10.35 2.53 -2.04
C TYR A 214 -9.89 3.25 -0.79
N ILE A 215 -9.85 4.58 -0.85
CA ILE A 215 -9.35 5.38 0.27
C ILE A 215 -10.39 5.38 1.38
N ALA A 216 -9.88 5.28 2.61
CA ALA A 216 -10.67 5.53 3.78
C ALA A 216 -10.93 7.03 3.95
N GLU A 217 -12.19 7.38 4.15
CA GLU A 217 -12.66 8.69 4.59
C GLU A 217 -13.07 8.62 6.06
N ASN A 218 -13.14 9.78 6.74
CA ASN A 218 -13.58 9.88 8.14
C ASN A 218 -12.90 8.88 9.09
N TYR A 219 -11.62 8.58 8.86
CA TYR A 219 -10.90 7.60 9.65
C TYR A 219 -10.52 8.14 11.02
N SER A 220 -10.55 7.27 12.02
CA SER A 220 -9.98 7.56 13.34
C SER A 220 -9.45 6.28 13.99
N LEU A 221 -8.39 6.43 14.80
CA LEU A 221 -8.04 5.42 15.79
C LEU A 221 -8.45 5.90 17.17
N LYS A 222 -9.11 5.02 17.91
CA LYS A 222 -9.56 5.24 19.28
C LYS A 222 -8.88 4.22 20.18
N ASN A 223 -8.70 4.59 21.46
CA ASN A 223 -8.09 3.73 22.47
C ASN A 223 -6.75 3.13 22.01
N VAL A 224 -5.88 3.99 21.47
CA VAL A 224 -4.58 3.55 20.97
C VAL A 224 -3.67 3.21 22.15
N GLU A 225 -3.23 1.96 22.20
CA GLU A 225 -2.21 1.46 23.12
C GLU A 225 -1.03 0.98 22.28
N TRP A 226 0.09 1.72 22.34
CA TRP A 226 1.29 1.35 21.60
C TRP A 226 2.50 1.28 22.53
N ASP A 227 2.94 0.05 22.81
CA ASP A 227 4.20 -0.21 23.49
C ASP A 227 5.24 -0.69 22.48
N LYS A 228 6.20 0.18 22.15
CA LYS A 228 7.29 -0.12 21.22
C LYS A 228 8.35 -1.05 21.82
N GLU A 229 8.51 -1.06 23.14
CA GLU A 229 9.48 -1.92 23.82
C GLU A 229 8.98 -3.36 23.88
N SER A 230 7.72 -3.52 24.30
CA SER A 230 7.04 -4.83 24.28
C SER A 230 6.58 -5.25 22.88
N ARG A 231 6.73 -4.37 21.88
CA ARG A 231 6.30 -4.53 20.49
C ARG A 231 4.83 -4.97 20.40
N THR A 232 3.94 -4.18 21.00
CA THR A 232 2.50 -4.39 20.96
C THR A 232 1.76 -3.15 20.45
N PHE A 233 0.70 -3.36 19.68
CA PHE A 233 -0.15 -2.29 19.17
C PHE A 233 -1.62 -2.71 19.25
N LYS A 234 -2.43 -1.91 19.94
CA LYS A 234 -3.88 -2.10 20.02
C LYS A 234 -4.60 -0.81 19.72
N ALA A 235 -5.70 -0.90 18.99
CA ALA A 235 -6.58 0.23 18.75
C ALA A 235 -7.97 -0.24 18.31
N LEU A 236 -8.92 0.68 18.38
CA LEU A 236 -10.20 0.59 17.70
C LEU A 236 -10.15 1.48 16.47
N PHE A 237 -10.73 1.04 15.37
CA PHE A 237 -10.82 1.85 14.15
C PHE A 237 -12.24 1.86 13.58
N GLU A 238 -12.54 2.97 12.94
CA GLU A 238 -13.70 3.12 12.06
C GLU A 238 -13.29 4.03 10.91
N PHE A 239 -13.84 3.76 9.74
CA PHE A 239 -13.68 4.61 8.57
C PHE A 239 -14.78 4.32 7.55
N ASP A 240 -15.06 5.29 6.70
CA ASP A 240 -15.90 5.13 5.52
C ASP A 240 -15.02 4.86 4.30
N PHE A 241 -15.55 4.25 3.25
CA PHE A 241 -14.91 4.27 1.94
C PHE A 241 -15.98 4.28 0.85
N SER A 242 -15.68 4.95 -0.25
CA SER A 242 -16.54 4.94 -1.43
C SER A 242 -15.86 4.11 -2.51
N SER A 243 -16.55 3.06 -2.98
CA SER A 243 -16.19 2.48 -4.26
C SER A 243 -16.85 3.32 -5.34
N ALA A 244 -16.07 3.73 -6.34
CA ALA A 244 -16.57 4.62 -7.37
C ALA A 244 -17.73 3.98 -8.19
N ILE A 245 -17.83 2.64 -8.16
CA ILE A 245 -18.83 1.84 -8.90
C ILE A 245 -20.12 1.64 -8.09
N ASP A 246 -20.07 1.59 -6.76
CA ASP A 246 -21.21 1.24 -5.92
C ASP A 246 -21.06 1.82 -4.52
N LYS A 247 -22.05 2.63 -4.10
CA LYS A 247 -22.50 3.05 -2.75
C LYS A 247 -21.43 3.28 -1.65
N PRO A 248 -21.66 4.25 -0.73
CA PRO A 248 -20.79 4.40 0.43
C PRO A 248 -20.84 3.13 1.29
N TYR A 249 -19.67 2.67 1.71
CA TYR A 249 -19.47 1.61 2.67
C TYR A 249 -18.91 2.19 3.96
N THR A 250 -19.29 1.61 5.09
CA THR A 250 -18.66 1.94 6.37
C THR A 250 -18.02 0.70 6.97
N VAL A 251 -16.79 0.85 7.42
CA VAL A 251 -16.09 -0.08 8.30
C VAL A 251 -16.25 0.37 9.74
N ARG A 252 -16.95 -0.42 10.55
CA ARG A 252 -17.26 -0.13 11.96
C ARG A 252 -16.79 -1.25 12.87
N ALA A 253 -16.76 -0.94 14.17
CA ALA A 253 -16.34 -1.88 15.21
C ALA A 253 -14.99 -2.54 14.89
N GLY A 254 -14.10 -1.78 14.24
CA GLY A 254 -12.78 -2.25 13.85
C GLY A 254 -11.92 -2.42 15.09
N THR A 255 -11.24 -3.56 15.19
CA THR A 255 -10.30 -3.85 16.25
C THR A 255 -8.97 -4.30 15.66
N VAL A 256 -7.88 -3.85 16.26
CA VAL A 256 -6.53 -4.34 16.00
C VAL A 256 -5.87 -4.66 17.33
N ASP A 257 -5.28 -5.85 17.43
CA ASP A 257 -4.48 -6.29 18.57
C ASP A 257 -3.29 -7.09 18.02
N LEU A 258 -2.08 -6.54 18.15
CA LEU A 258 -0.86 -7.05 17.52
C LEU A 258 0.25 -7.22 18.56
N SER A 259 1.03 -8.28 18.37
CA SER A 259 2.38 -8.45 18.92
C SER A 259 3.33 -8.69 17.76
N TYR A 260 4.34 -7.84 17.66
CA TYR A 260 5.22 -7.76 16.50
C TYR A 260 6.69 -7.60 16.87
#